data_AF-D2EGL7-F1
#
_entry.id   AF-D2EGL7-F1
#
_cell.length_a   1.000
_cell.length_b   1.000
_cell.length_c   1.000
_cell.angle_alpha   90.00
_cell.angle_beta   90.00
_cell.angle_gamma   90.00
#
_symmetry.space_group_name_H-M   'P 1'
#
loop_
_entity.id
_entity.type
_entity.pdbx_description
1 polymer ?
#
loop_
_entity_poly.entity_id
_entity_poly.type
_entity_poly.pdbx_seq_one_letter_code
_entity_poly.pdbx_strand_id
1 'polypeptide(L)' 'MKIGIIMNSNDPETVWNALRFGIKALDKKDGVKISFYDVWKHPTHC' A
#
# COMPACT_ATOMS: atom_id res chain seq x y z
N MET A 1 -3.17 16.88 4.50
CA MET A 1 -3.37 16.35 3.12
C MET A 1 -3.94 14.94 3.20
N LYS A 2 -4.51 14.41 2.11
CA LYS A 2 -4.93 13.00 2.01
C LYS A 2 -4.00 12.26 1.05
N ILE A 3 -3.40 11.17 1.51
CA ILE A 3 -2.45 10.35 0.75
C ILE A 3 -3.08 9.00 0.46
N GLY A 4 -3.18 8.65 -0.82
CA GLY A 4 -3.55 7.32 -1.28
C GLY A 4 -2.30 6.52 -1.65
N ILE A 5 -2.11 5.35 -1.06
CA ILE A 5 -1.02 4.43 -1.37
C ILE A 5 -1.65 3.20 -2.04
N ILE A 6 -1.27 2.96 -3.29
CA ILE A 6 -1.69 1.76 -4.05
C ILE A 6 -0.48 0.83 -4.13
N MET A 7 -0.58 -0.34 -3.53
CA MET A 7 0.44 -1.38 -3.62
C MET A 7 0.02 -2.39 -4.69
N ASN A 8 0.83 -2.51 -5.74
CA ASN A 8 0.64 -3.45 -6.87
C ASN A 8 1.88 -4.34 -7.07
N SER A 9 2.57 -4.68 -5.98
CA SER A 9 3.77 -5.51 -6.01
C SER A 9 3.79 -6.40 -4.78
N ASN A 10 4.26 -7.63 -4.98
CA ASN A 10 4.48 -8.62 -3.91
C ASN A 10 5.91 -8.59 -3.37
N ASP A 11 6.76 -7.69 -3.89
CA ASP A 11 8.11 -7.50 -3.39
C ASP A 11 8.07 -6.95 -1.94
N PRO A 12 8.64 -7.67 -0.95
CA PRO A 12 8.54 -7.29 0.46
C PRO A 12 9.16 -5.92 0.75
N GLU A 13 10.26 -5.56 0.08
CA GLU A 13 10.94 -4.29 0.29
C GLU A 13 10.07 -3.11 -0.19
N THR A 14 9.46 -3.26 -1.36
CA THR A 14 8.52 -2.28 -1.93
C THR A 14 7.30 -2.08 -1.03
N VAL A 15 6.71 -3.18 -0.53
CA VAL A 15 5.58 -3.13 0.40
C VAL A 15 5.97 -2.43 1.71
N TRP A 16 7.13 -2.79 2.26
CA TRP A 16 7.60 -2.22 3.52
C TRP A 16 7.93 -0.73 3.42
N ASN A 17 8.51 -0.30 2.30
CA ASN A 17 8.77 1.11 2.02
C ASN A 17 7.47 1.91 1.89
N ALA A 18 6.46 1.36 1.22
CA ALA A 18 5.14 1.99 1.13
C ALA A 18 4.47 2.15 2.50
N LEU A 19 4.56 1.13 3.36
CA LEU A 19 4.05 1.19 4.74
C LEU A 19 4.77 2.24 5.59
N ARG A 20 6.11 2.30 5.53
CA ARG A 20 6.90 3.32 6.24
C ARG A 20 6.53 4.73 5.80
N PHE A 21 6.31 4.95 4.51
CA PHE A 21 5.86 6.23 3.98
C PHE A 21 4.48 6.60 4.56
N GLY A 22 3.54 5.66 4.61
CA GLY A 22 2.24 5.85 5.24
C GLY A 22 2.34 6.22 6.72
N ILE A 23 3.18 5.54 7.50
CA ILE A 23 3.42 5.86 8.92
C ILE A 23 3.98 7.27 9.06
N LYS A 24 4.94 7.68 8.21
CA LYS A 24 5.50 9.02 8.28
C LYS A 24 4.50 10.12 7.90
N ALA A 25 3.55 9.81 7.03
CA ALA A 25 2.45 10.72 6.71
C ALA A 25 1.47 10.86 7.89
N LEU A 26 1.15 9.75 8.57
CA LEU A 26 0.31 9.80 9.78
C LEU A 26 0.95 10.63 10.91
N ASP A 27 2.27 10.55 11.08
CA ASP A 27 3.04 11.38 12.02
C ASP A 27 2.88 12.88 11.73
N LYS A 28 2.78 13.25 10.45
CA LYS A 28 2.49 14.63 10.00
C LYS A 28 1.02 15.04 10.08
N LYS A 29 0.16 14.21 10.70
CA LYS A 29 -1.30 14.39 10.78
C LYS A 29 -1.99 14.37 9.41
N ASP A 30 -1.38 13.76 8.40
CA ASP A 30 -2.03 13.52 7.12
C ASP A 30 -2.96 12.30 7.20
N GLY A 31 -4.06 12.33 6.44
CA GLY A 31 -4.95 11.18 6.32
C GLY A 31 -4.40 10.19 5.28
N VAL A 32 -4.25 8.92 5.64
CA VAL A 32 -3.70 7.90 4.75
C VAL A 32 -4.75 6.83 4.43
N LYS A 33 -4.87 6.48 3.14
CA LYS A 33 -5.65 5.32 2.69
C LYS A 33 -4.73 4.39 1.91
N ILE A 34 -4.68 3.13 2.34
CA ILE A 34 -3.88 2.08 1.71
C ILE A 34 -4.82 1.12 0.99
N SER A 35 -4.54 0.85 -0.29
CA SER A 35 -5.26 -0.11 -1.11
C SER A 35 -4.27 -1.10 -1.71
N PHE A 36 -4.61 -2.39 -1.65
CA PHE A 36 -3.84 -3.46 -2.27
C PHE A 36 -4.51 -3.83 -3.59
N TYR A 37 -3.78 -3.72 -4.69
CA TYR A 37 -4.19 -4.26 -5.98
C TYR A 37 -3.24 -5.43 -6.28
N ASP A 38 -3.78 -6.58 -6.68
CA ASP A 38 -3.01 -7.72 -7.24
C ASP A 38 -2.18 -8.62 -6.30
N VAL A 39 -2.46 -8.64 -4.99
CA VAL A 39 -1.90 -9.67 -4.07
C VAL A 39 -2.86 -10.86 -3.87
N TRP A 40 -4.16 -10.67 -4.13
CA TRP A 40 -5.23 -11.62 -3.82
C TRP A 40 -6.17 -11.93 -4.98
N LYS A 41 -5.74 -11.73 -6.24
CA LYS A 41 -6.43 -12.45 -7.32
C LYS A 41 -6.12 -13.93 -7.10
N HIS A 42 -7.10 -14.66 -6.55
CA HIS A 42 -7.19 -16.09 -6.83
C HIS A 42 -6.92 -16.25 -8.32
N PRO A 43 -5.96 -17.09 -8.72
CA PRO A 43 -5.89 -17.48 -10.11
C PRO A 43 -7.13 -18.34 -10.33
N THR A 44 -8.24 -17.71 -10.70
CA THR A 44 -9.30 -18.42 -11.41
C THR A 44 -8.69 -18.77 -12.75
N HIS A 45 -7.90 -19.84 -12.76
CA HIS A 45 -7.65 -20.63 -13.93
C HIS A 45 -9.03 -21.04 -14.45
N CYS A 46 -9.40 -20.49 -15.60
CA CYS A 46 -10.38 -21.12 -16.47
C CYS A 46 -9.86 -22.49 -16.92
#